data_AF-A0AAJ6QV55-F1
#
_entry.id   AF-A0AAJ6QV55-F1
#
_cell.length_a   1.000
_cell.length_b   1.000
_cell.length_c   1.000
_cell.angle_alpha   90.00
_cell.angle_beta   90.00
_cell.angle_gamma   90.00
#
_symmetry.space_group_name_H-M   'P 1'
#
loop_
_entity.id
_entity.type
_entity.pdbx_description
1 polymer ?
#
loop_
_entity_poly.entity_id
_entity_poly.type
_entity_poly.pdbx_seq_one_letter_code
_entity_poly.pdbx_strand_id
1 'polypeptide(L)'
;MSSSLMLVASFLLFAISVSESQLVIKKYELCGGTGSVRYIKVTPCVEEPCEFKRNSKVHVEIELAFEHPSETATLKSFADLKASNMTLVGVPTDFCKAKIVECPIRGRGDYRVAKFIVPIKKLYTPLNDSDTLQNFYNASFMGYGDAGWEICVKLLIRVLDEML
;
A
#
# COMPACT_ATOMS: atom_id res chain seq x y z
N MET A 1 -19.22 -59.41 -26.80
CA MET A 1 -19.68 -58.53 -25.70
C MET A 1 -18.46 -57.80 -25.19
N SER A 2 -18.39 -56.52 -25.51
CA SER A 2 -17.19 -55.68 -25.51
C SER A 2 -17.21 -54.81 -24.24
N SER A 3 -16.29 -55.04 -23.30
CA SER A 3 -16.13 -54.18 -22.13
C SER A 3 -14.83 -53.39 -22.25
N SER A 4 -14.97 -52.17 -22.75
CA SER A 4 -13.91 -51.18 -22.88
C SER A 4 -13.48 -50.68 -21.49
N LEU A 5 -12.24 -50.96 -21.11
CA LEU A 5 -11.56 -50.35 -19.96
C LEU A 5 -11.38 -48.85 -20.24
N MET A 6 -12.21 -48.00 -19.62
CA MET A 6 -11.98 -46.56 -19.58
C MET A 6 -10.87 -46.26 -18.55
N LEU A 7 -9.67 -45.99 -19.04
CA LEU A 7 -8.59 -45.38 -18.26
C LEU A 7 -8.99 -43.93 -17.92
N VAL A 8 -9.39 -43.70 -16.67
CA VAL A 8 -9.64 -42.37 -16.10
C VAL A 8 -8.28 -41.71 -15.86
N ALA A 9 -7.86 -40.85 -16.79
CA ALA A 9 -6.68 -40.01 -16.64
C ALA A 9 -6.97 -38.86 -15.65
N SER A 10 -6.57 -39.07 -14.39
CA SER A 10 -6.69 -38.07 -13.33
C SER A 10 -5.59 -36.99 -13.49
N PHE A 11 -5.89 -35.93 -14.23
CA PHE A 11 -5.06 -34.73 -14.30
C PHE A 11 -5.14 -33.96 -12.97
N LEU A 12 -4.14 -34.19 -12.10
CA LEU A 12 -3.85 -33.34 -10.94
C LEU A 12 -3.34 -31.97 -11.41
N LEU A 13 -4.25 -31.03 -11.65
CA LEU A 13 -3.92 -29.62 -11.81
C LEU A 13 -3.51 -29.06 -10.44
N PHE A 14 -2.22 -29.12 -10.12
CA PHE A 14 -1.65 -28.34 -9.03
C PHE A 14 -1.77 -26.86 -9.38
N ALA A 15 -2.75 -26.17 -8.80
CA ALA A 15 -2.82 -24.72 -8.82
C ALA A 15 -1.61 -24.18 -8.05
N ILE A 16 -0.58 -23.74 -8.78
CA ILE A 16 0.59 -23.09 -8.19
C ILE A 16 0.11 -21.75 -7.66
N SER A 17 -0.15 -21.69 -6.35
CA SER A 17 -0.48 -20.44 -5.67
C SER A 17 0.80 -19.62 -5.61
N VAL A 18 0.93 -18.62 -6.48
CA VAL A 18 2.04 -17.67 -6.40
C VAL A 18 1.84 -16.86 -5.12
N SER A 19 2.62 -17.18 -4.08
CA SER A 19 2.64 -16.39 -2.86
C SER A 19 3.31 -15.06 -3.19
N GLU A 20 2.53 -13.98 -3.27
CA GLU A 20 3.09 -12.64 -3.33
C GLU A 20 3.85 -12.35 -2.03
N SER A 21 5.11 -11.92 -2.16
CA SER A 21 5.94 -11.58 -1.01
C SER A 21 5.40 -10.33 -0.31
N GLN A 22 5.45 -10.31 1.02
CA GLN A 22 4.95 -9.21 1.84
C GLN A 22 6.03 -8.73 2.81
N LEU A 23 6.08 -7.41 3.01
CA LEU A 23 6.97 -6.78 3.99
C LEU A 23 6.14 -6.08 5.05
N VAL A 24 6.51 -6.29 6.31
CA VAL A 24 5.90 -5.60 7.47
C VAL A 24 6.93 -4.63 8.05
N ILE A 25 6.68 -3.35 7.84
CA ILE A 25 7.50 -2.23 8.28
C ILE A 25 7.00 -1.78 9.65
N LYS A 26 7.81 -2.01 10.68
CA LYS A 26 7.54 -1.59 12.07
C LYS A 26 8.37 -0.38 12.51
N LYS A 27 9.43 -0.08 11.78
CA LYS A 27 10.28 1.09 11.98
C LYS A 27 10.08 1.98 10.76
N TYR A 28 9.31 3.04 10.91
CA TYR A 28 9.04 4.01 9.85
C TYR A 28 9.21 5.41 10.42
N GLU A 29 9.47 6.37 9.53
CA GLU A 29 9.53 7.77 9.88
C GLU A 29 8.10 8.35 9.91
N LEU A 30 7.69 8.87 11.07
CA LEU A 30 6.52 9.72 11.16
C LEU A 30 6.86 11.09 10.60
N CYS A 31 6.15 11.52 9.56
CA CYS A 31 6.33 12.84 8.97
C CYS A 31 5.46 13.94 9.60
N GLY A 32 4.76 13.61 10.70
CA GLY A 32 3.91 14.50 11.49
C GLY A 32 2.57 13.88 11.86
N GLY A 33 1.70 14.68 12.46
CA GLY A 33 0.45 14.24 13.09
C GLY A 33 0.61 13.88 14.56
N THR A 34 -0.52 13.77 15.28
CA THR A 34 -0.59 13.45 16.71
C THR A 34 -0.97 12.00 17.01
N GLY A 35 -1.50 11.29 16.02
CA GLY A 35 -1.90 9.90 16.11
C GLY A 35 -0.71 8.94 16.12
N SER A 36 -1.03 7.65 16.07
CA SER A 36 -0.03 6.59 16.11
C SER A 36 -0.27 5.57 15.01
N VAL A 37 0.82 4.99 14.55
CA VAL A 37 0.83 3.82 13.66
C VAL A 37 1.48 2.69 14.44
N ARG A 38 1.16 1.44 14.13
CA ARG A 38 1.83 0.25 14.70
C ARG A 38 2.66 -0.47 13.67
N TYR A 39 2.11 -0.64 12.48
CA TYR A 39 2.81 -1.22 11.36
C TYR A 39 2.24 -0.74 10.03
N ILE A 40 3.07 -0.87 9.00
CA ILE A 40 2.68 -0.75 7.61
C ILE A 40 3.05 -2.06 6.94
N LYS A 41 2.10 -2.68 6.25
CA LYS A 41 2.31 -3.89 5.48
C LYS A 41 2.09 -3.58 4.01
N VAL A 42 3.06 -3.98 3.19
CA VAL A 42 3.09 -3.65 1.76
C VAL A 42 3.25 -4.94 0.95
N THR A 43 2.45 -5.09 -0.09
CA THR A 43 2.45 -6.27 -0.97
C THR A 43 2.24 -5.85 -2.42
N PRO A 44 3.07 -6.30 -3.38
CA PRO A 44 4.23 -7.17 -3.21
C PRO A 44 5.48 -6.38 -2.77
N CYS A 45 6.10 -6.72 -1.64
CA CYS A 45 7.37 -6.11 -1.22
C CYS A 45 8.13 -7.09 -0.31
N VAL A 46 9.46 -7.20 -0.46
CA VAL A 46 10.30 -8.14 0.32
C VAL A 46 11.25 -7.41 1.26
N GLU A 47 11.75 -6.27 0.83
CA GLU A 47 12.70 -5.43 1.55
C GLU A 47 12.49 -3.96 1.20
N GLU A 48 12.97 -3.06 2.05
CA GLU A 48 12.99 -1.62 1.76
C GLU A 48 14.31 -1.28 1.04
N PRO A 49 14.27 -0.44 -0.01
CA PRO A 49 13.10 0.25 -0.56
C PRO A 49 12.21 -0.68 -1.39
N CYS A 50 10.88 -0.54 -1.29
CA CYS A 50 9.96 -1.41 -2.02
C CYS A 50 10.01 -1.14 -3.53
N GLU A 51 10.20 -2.17 -4.33
CA GLU A 51 10.24 -2.06 -5.79
C GLU A 51 8.93 -2.50 -6.45
N PHE A 52 8.36 -1.64 -7.29
CA PHE A 52 7.10 -1.92 -7.99
C PHE A 52 7.22 -1.67 -9.48
N LYS A 53 6.67 -2.59 -10.28
CA LYS A 53 6.56 -2.41 -11.73
C LYS A 53 5.49 -1.37 -12.06
N ARG A 54 5.68 -0.61 -13.15
CA ARG A 54 4.61 0.19 -13.73
C ARG A 54 3.40 -0.67 -14.10
N ASN A 55 2.22 -0.04 -14.06
CA ASN A 55 0.89 -0.64 -14.21
C ASN A 55 0.54 -1.75 -13.21
N SER A 56 1.32 -1.92 -12.15
CA SER A 56 0.98 -2.84 -11.08
C SER A 56 0.02 -2.23 -10.05
N LYS A 57 -0.46 -3.08 -9.15
CA LYS A 57 -1.25 -2.70 -7.98
C LYS A 57 -0.47 -3.08 -6.73
N VAL A 58 -0.38 -2.16 -5.79
CA VAL A 58 0.25 -2.38 -4.49
C VAL A 58 -0.84 -2.38 -3.44
N HIS A 59 -0.90 -3.44 -2.64
CA HIS A 59 -1.74 -3.53 -1.46
C HIS A 59 -1.00 -2.92 -0.28
N VAL A 60 -1.64 -1.94 0.35
CA VAL A 60 -1.14 -1.28 1.56
C VAL A 60 -2.11 -1.55 2.69
N GLU A 61 -1.59 -2.02 3.81
CA GLU A 61 -2.31 -2.23 5.06
C GLU A 61 -1.61 -1.44 6.17
N ILE A 62 -2.33 -0.54 6.84
CA ILE A 62 -1.78 0.29 7.92
C ILE A 62 -2.64 0.08 9.16
N GLU A 63 -2.02 -0.35 10.26
CA GLU A 63 -2.67 -0.33 11.57
C GLU A 63 -2.37 1.00 12.25
N LEU A 64 -3.41 1.78 12.51
CA LEU A 64 -3.30 3.16 12.96
C LEU A 64 -4.37 3.53 13.98
N ALA A 65 -4.10 4.53 14.81
CA ALA A 65 -5.07 5.16 15.69
C ALA A 65 -4.93 6.69 15.58
N PHE A 66 -6.04 7.39 15.45
CA PHE A 66 -6.06 8.86 15.58
C PHE A 66 -5.85 9.24 17.03
N GLU A 67 -5.40 10.46 17.28
CA GLU A 67 -5.33 10.99 18.64
C GLU A 67 -6.72 11.43 19.11
N HIS A 68 -7.47 12.10 18.24
CA HIS A 68 -8.80 12.62 18.55
C HIS A 68 -9.92 11.75 17.97
N PRO A 69 -11.10 11.71 18.62
CA PRO A 69 -12.29 11.11 18.02
C PRO A 69 -12.66 11.78 16.70
N SER A 70 -13.18 11.00 15.76
CA SER A 70 -13.61 11.54 14.47
C SER A 70 -14.71 10.72 13.80
N GLU A 71 -15.68 11.42 13.23
CA GLU A 71 -16.73 10.88 12.35
C GLU A 71 -16.21 10.66 10.93
N THR A 72 -15.11 11.33 10.56
CA THR A 72 -14.51 11.26 9.23
C THR A 72 -13.09 10.71 9.26
N ALA A 73 -12.65 10.16 8.13
CA ALA A 73 -11.29 9.70 7.94
C ALA A 73 -10.93 9.96 6.48
N THR A 74 -10.04 10.93 6.26
CA THR A 74 -9.60 11.34 4.93
C THR A 74 -8.12 11.00 4.75
N LEU A 75 -7.77 10.41 3.61
CA LEU A 75 -6.40 10.14 3.22
C LEU A 75 -5.97 11.06 2.07
N LYS A 76 -4.85 11.74 2.26
CA LYS A 76 -4.10 12.35 1.15
C LYS A 76 -2.84 11.54 0.89
N SER A 77 -2.59 11.24 -0.37
CA SER A 77 -1.49 10.36 -0.78
C SER A 77 -0.64 11.06 -1.84
N PHE A 78 0.67 11.11 -1.60
CA PHE A 78 1.62 11.79 -2.46
C PHE A 78 2.83 10.90 -2.74
N ALA A 79 3.48 11.12 -3.87
CA ALA A 79 4.79 10.57 -4.19
C ALA A 79 5.71 11.74 -4.57
N ASP A 80 6.75 11.94 -3.77
CA ASP A 80 7.73 13.00 -3.98
C ASP A 80 8.98 12.44 -4.66
N LEU A 81 9.41 13.08 -5.75
CA LEU A 81 10.69 12.82 -6.43
C LEU A 81 11.34 14.15 -6.80
N LYS A 82 12.57 14.39 -6.33
CA LYS A 82 13.40 15.57 -6.70
C LYS A 82 12.60 16.89 -6.72
N ALA A 83 12.06 17.28 -5.57
CA ALA A 83 11.25 18.49 -5.33
C ALA A 83 9.89 18.58 -6.09
N SER A 84 9.54 17.57 -6.88
CA SER A 84 8.20 17.43 -7.47
C SER A 84 7.32 16.58 -6.56
N ASN A 85 6.12 17.07 -6.24
CA ASN A 85 5.09 16.33 -5.51
C ASN A 85 3.98 15.91 -6.49
N MET A 86 3.69 14.62 -6.55
CA MET A 86 2.60 14.07 -7.35
C MET A 86 1.57 13.37 -6.46
N THR A 87 0.28 13.62 -6.70
CA THR A 87 -0.78 12.86 -6.03
C THR A 87 -0.79 11.40 -6.51
N LEU A 88 -1.01 10.46 -5.58
CA LEU A 88 -1.22 9.05 -5.93
C LEU A 88 -2.64 8.83 -6.49
N VAL A 89 -2.74 8.74 -7.82
CA VAL A 89 -4.03 8.70 -8.52
C VAL A 89 -4.69 7.33 -8.36
N GLY A 90 -5.96 7.35 -7.92
CA GLY A 90 -6.78 6.15 -7.75
C GLY A 90 -6.76 5.56 -6.34
N VAL A 91 -6.06 6.20 -5.39
CA VAL A 91 -6.20 5.89 -3.97
C VAL A 91 -7.46 6.59 -3.43
N PRO A 92 -8.38 5.88 -2.76
CA PRO A 92 -9.59 6.50 -2.21
C PRO A 92 -9.23 7.56 -1.16
N THR A 93 -9.85 8.74 -1.26
CA THR A 93 -9.60 9.86 -0.35
C THR A 93 -10.46 9.77 0.92
N ASP A 94 -11.73 9.40 0.81
CA ASP A 94 -12.62 9.26 1.97
C ASP A 94 -12.66 7.80 2.43
N PHE A 95 -11.90 7.49 3.48
CA PHE A 95 -11.74 6.13 3.98
C PHE A 95 -13.00 5.58 4.64
N CYS A 96 -13.80 6.42 5.28
CA CYS A 96 -15.09 6.02 5.85
C CYS A 96 -16.07 5.61 4.74
N LYS A 97 -16.25 6.47 3.73
CA LYS A 97 -17.18 6.19 2.60
C LYS A 97 -16.71 5.02 1.74
N ALA A 98 -15.40 4.90 1.54
CA ALA A 98 -14.81 3.77 0.82
C ALA A 98 -14.82 2.45 1.63
N LYS A 99 -15.28 2.46 2.88
CA LYS A 99 -15.27 1.31 3.81
C LYS A 99 -13.87 0.72 3.99
N ILE A 100 -12.85 1.57 3.95
CA ILE A 100 -11.45 1.20 4.21
C ILE A 100 -11.19 1.10 5.72
N VAL A 101 -11.85 1.97 6.49
CA VAL A 101 -11.90 1.93 7.95
C VAL A 101 -13.34 2.10 8.42
N GLU A 102 -13.67 1.53 9.57
CA GLU A 102 -14.95 1.75 10.22
C GLU A 102 -14.96 3.09 10.95
N CYS A 103 -15.99 3.89 10.71
CA CYS A 103 -16.21 5.17 11.39
C CYS A 103 -17.51 5.09 12.22
N PRO A 104 -17.60 5.77 13.38
CA PRO A 104 -16.62 6.73 13.91
C PRO A 104 -15.36 6.09 14.51
N ILE A 105 -14.24 6.80 14.39
CA ILE A 105 -12.98 6.52 15.06
C ILE A 105 -13.05 7.12 16.47
N ARG A 106 -12.73 6.33 17.51
CA ARG A 106 -12.85 6.78 18.91
C ARG A 106 -11.66 7.61 19.40
N GLY A 107 -10.61 7.73 18.60
CA GLY A 107 -9.39 8.48 18.92
C GLY A 107 -8.35 7.61 19.62
N ARG A 108 -7.61 8.20 20.56
CA ARG A 108 -6.43 7.59 21.18
C ARG A 108 -6.66 6.13 21.60
N GLY A 109 -5.82 5.24 21.07
CA GLY A 109 -5.83 3.81 21.39
C GLY A 109 -6.85 2.97 20.60
N ASP A 110 -7.73 3.59 19.81
CA ASP A 110 -8.64 2.89 18.89
C ASP A 110 -7.91 2.52 17.59
N TYR A 111 -7.09 1.46 17.67
CA TYR A 111 -6.35 0.97 16.50
C TYR A 111 -7.27 0.29 15.49
N ARG A 112 -7.21 0.78 14.26
CA ARG A 112 -7.95 0.27 13.10
C ARG A 112 -6.98 -0.09 11.99
N VAL A 113 -7.35 -1.10 11.21
CA VAL A 113 -6.57 -1.57 10.07
C VAL A 113 -7.18 -1.02 8.78
N ALA A 114 -6.49 -0.09 8.14
CA ALA A 114 -6.85 0.45 6.83
C ALA A 114 -6.23 -0.38 5.72
N LYS A 115 -7.04 -0.96 4.82
CA LYS A 115 -6.58 -1.75 3.67
C LYS A 115 -7.00 -1.10 2.36
N PHE A 116 -6.04 -0.77 1.50
CA PHE A 116 -6.32 -0.13 0.22
C PHE A 116 -5.29 -0.49 -0.85
N ILE A 117 -5.65 -0.17 -2.10
CA ILE A 117 -4.81 -0.43 -3.26
C ILE A 117 -4.24 0.90 -3.78
N VAL A 118 -2.93 0.91 -4.02
CA VAL A 118 -2.21 1.99 -4.68
C VAL A 118 -1.87 1.54 -6.11
N PRO A 119 -2.47 2.15 -7.15
CA PRO A 119 -2.10 1.85 -8.52
C PRO A 119 -0.79 2.54 -8.92
N ILE A 120 0.19 1.78 -9.42
CA ILE A 120 1.44 2.34 -9.95
C ILE A 120 1.22 2.70 -11.42
N LYS A 121 0.78 3.92 -11.69
CA LYS A 121 0.46 4.40 -13.05
C LYS A 121 1.70 4.68 -13.89
N LYS A 122 1.56 4.68 -15.23
CA LYS A 122 2.63 5.01 -16.19
C LYS A 122 3.27 6.40 -15.99
N LEU A 123 2.53 7.33 -15.39
CA LEU A 123 3.00 8.70 -15.13
C LEU A 123 4.15 8.75 -14.11
N TYR A 124 4.33 7.70 -13.31
CA TYR A 124 5.48 7.57 -12.42
C TYR A 124 6.67 7.04 -13.22
N THR A 125 7.68 7.88 -13.41
CA THR A 125 8.89 7.58 -14.19
C THR A 125 9.70 6.46 -13.52
N PRO A 126 10.14 5.44 -14.28
CA PRO A 126 11.08 4.46 -13.77
C PRO A 126 12.39 5.11 -13.33
N LEU A 127 12.98 4.60 -12.27
CA LEU A 127 14.24 5.11 -11.72
C LEU A 127 15.34 4.06 -11.96
N ASN A 128 16.40 4.44 -12.67
CA ASN A 128 17.52 3.56 -12.99
C ASN A 128 18.58 3.55 -11.86
N ASP A 129 19.38 2.50 -11.76
CA ASP A 129 20.40 2.34 -10.70
C ASP A 129 21.62 3.28 -10.80
N SER A 130 21.70 4.13 -11.83
CA SER A 130 22.87 4.97 -12.11
C SER A 130 23.13 6.10 -11.10
N ASP A 131 22.20 6.42 -10.20
CA ASP A 131 22.32 7.53 -9.24
C ASP A 131 21.87 7.05 -7.85
N THR A 132 22.83 6.45 -7.12
CA THR A 132 22.60 5.55 -5.98
C THR A 132 22.09 6.20 -4.69
N LEU A 133 21.98 7.53 -4.63
CA LEU A 133 21.60 8.24 -3.39
C LEU A 133 20.28 9.02 -3.45
N GLN A 134 19.58 9.08 -4.61
CA GLN A 134 18.34 9.89 -4.74
C GLN A 134 17.26 9.29 -5.66
N ASN A 135 17.35 8.01 -6.01
CA ASN A 135 16.45 7.37 -6.98
C ASN A 135 15.31 6.58 -6.32
N PHE A 136 14.63 7.21 -5.37
CA PHE A 136 13.42 6.68 -4.75
C PHE A 136 12.35 7.76 -4.67
N TYR A 137 11.10 7.35 -4.79
CA TYR A 137 9.96 8.17 -4.42
C TYR A 137 9.74 8.07 -2.90
N ASN A 138 9.45 9.20 -2.26
CA ASN A 138 8.85 9.20 -0.94
C ASN A 138 7.33 9.14 -1.09
N ALA A 139 6.75 7.96 -0.94
CA ALA A 139 5.30 7.80 -0.91
C ALA A 139 4.77 8.18 0.48
N SER A 140 4.09 9.32 0.58
CA SER A 140 3.54 9.85 1.82
C SER A 140 2.05 9.58 1.91
N PHE A 141 1.61 9.00 3.03
CA PHE A 141 0.20 8.74 3.35
C PHE A 141 -0.19 9.56 4.57
N MET A 142 -1.03 10.57 4.36
CA MET A 142 -1.44 11.54 5.37
C MET A 142 -2.91 11.33 5.73
N GLY A 143 -3.17 10.92 6.98
CA GLY A 143 -4.51 10.72 7.53
C GLY A 143 -5.02 11.96 8.24
N TYR A 144 -6.26 12.34 7.96
CA TYR A 144 -6.96 13.48 8.56
C TYR A 144 -8.28 13.02 9.17
N GLY A 145 -8.57 13.51 10.37
CA GLY A 145 -9.90 13.45 10.99
C GLY A 145 -10.51 14.86 11.09
N ASP A 146 -11.58 14.97 11.86
CA ASP A 146 -12.31 16.23 12.07
C ASP A 146 -11.48 17.26 12.84
N ALA A 147 -10.56 16.80 13.70
CA ALA A 147 -9.59 17.63 14.40
C ALA A 147 -8.41 18.09 13.51
N GLY A 148 -8.36 17.64 12.25
CA GLY A 148 -7.32 17.97 11.30
C GLY A 148 -6.34 16.81 11.08
N TRP A 149 -5.05 17.14 11.00
CA TRP A 149 -4.01 16.20 10.59
C TRP A 149 -3.61 15.26 11.74
N GLU A 150 -3.88 13.96 11.56
CA GLU A 150 -3.71 12.95 12.62
C GLU A 150 -2.49 12.07 12.38
N ILE A 151 -2.23 11.63 11.15
CA ILE A 151 -1.16 10.67 10.85
C ILE A 151 -0.40 11.08 9.60
N CYS A 152 0.91 10.81 9.58
CA CYS A 152 1.73 10.87 8.38
C CYS A 152 2.79 9.77 8.40
N VAL A 153 2.77 8.92 7.38
CA VAL A 153 3.82 7.91 7.18
C VAL A 153 4.43 8.05 5.79
N LYS A 154 5.74 7.78 5.70
CA LYS A 154 6.49 7.74 4.44
C LYS A 154 6.96 6.33 4.16
N LEU A 155 6.93 5.95 2.88
CA LEU A 155 7.52 4.74 2.34
C LEU A 155 8.50 5.10 1.24
N LEU A 156 9.69 4.49 1.28
CA LEU A 156 10.64 4.57 0.18
C LEU A 156 10.27 3.55 -0.88
N ILE A 157 9.94 4.02 -2.08
CA ILE A 157 9.54 3.15 -3.19
C ILE A 157 10.37 3.43 -4.44
N ARG A 158 10.67 2.37 -5.18
CA ARG A 158 11.28 2.44 -6.51
C ARG A 158 10.27 1.96 -7.55
N VAL A 159 10.14 2.72 -8.62
CA VAL A 159 9.33 2.32 -9.77
C VAL A 159 10.25 1.71 -10.82
N LEU A 160 9.98 0.45 -11.17
CA LEU A 160 10.69 -0.30 -12.20
C LEU A 160 9.93 -0.23 -13.53
N ASP A 161 10.67 -0.36 -14.63
CA ASP A 161 10.04 -0.50 -15.93
C ASP A 161 9.24 -1.81 -16.05
N GLU A 162 8.25 -1.82 -16.94
CA GLU A 162 7.68 -3.07 -17.44
C GLU A 162 8.79 -3.77 -18.22
N MET A 163 9.36 -4.83 -17.67
CA MET A 163 10.19 -5.73 -18.48
C MET A 163 9.32 -6.27 -19.62
N LEU A 164 9.68 -5.90 -20.85
CA LEU A 164 9.16 -6.46 -22.11
C LEU A 164 9.34 -7.98 -22.14
#